data_AF-A0A8C4NHU2-F1
#
_entry.id   AF-A0A8C4NHU2-F1
#
_cell.length_a   1.000
_cell.length_b   1.000
_cell.length_c   1.000
_cell.angle_alpha   90.00
_cell.angle_beta   90.00
_cell.angle_gamma   90.00
#
_symmetry.space_group_name_H-M   'P 1'
#
loop_
_entity.id
_entity.type
_entity.pdbx_description
1 polymer ?
#
loop_
_entity_poly.entity_id
_entity_poly.type
_entity_poly.pdbx_seq_one_letter_code
_entity_poly.pdbx_strand_id
1 'polypeptide(L)'
;MLREIKKNIYTGAAMVLVCCICWLLGQIVEEYFIGSSYKGYAKANMMVEEGKIEPKLKAPIPRRNPCDLMQPCPPAYYPFRISSGVAMMIFPKLCFNDQRIFQSNSGKLGRGMNIAVFKVDTGALVEIKSFDMYEGDFSKPMETFLKSIPTGSFIFIATHDDGGTR
;
A
#
# COMPACT_ATOMS: atom_id res chain seq x y z
N MET A 1 -15.67 -60.69 44.29
CA MET A 1 -16.61 -60.05 43.34
C MET A 1 -17.13 -58.70 43.85
N LEU A 2 -17.96 -58.64 44.91
CA LEU A 2 -18.52 -57.37 45.44
C LEU A 2 -17.49 -56.30 45.90
N ARG A 3 -16.31 -56.70 46.42
CA ARG A 3 -15.25 -55.75 46.82
C ARG A 3 -14.57 -55.07 45.65
N GLU A 4 -14.36 -55.78 44.53
CA GLU A 4 -13.77 -55.18 43.33
C GLU A 4 -14.74 -54.23 42.64
N ILE A 5 -16.02 -54.58 42.59
CA ILE A 5 -17.07 -53.69 42.06
C ILE A 5 -17.14 -52.39 42.87
N LYS A 6 -17.11 -52.47 44.21
CA LYS A 6 -17.06 -51.29 45.07
C LYS A 6 -15.78 -50.48 44.83
N LYS A 7 -14.61 -51.13 44.75
CA LYS A 7 -13.33 -50.45 44.48
C LYS A 7 -13.37 -49.69 43.15
N ASN A 8 -13.87 -50.30 42.08
CA ASN A 8 -13.97 -49.66 40.77
C ASN A 8 -14.95 -48.47 40.76
N ILE A 9 -16.07 -48.58 41.49
CA ILE A 9 -17.00 -47.46 41.67
C ILE A 9 -16.35 -46.30 42.43
N TYR A 10 -15.61 -46.58 43.52
CA TYR A 10 -14.90 -45.53 44.26
C TYR A 10 -13.80 -44.87 43.43
N THR A 11 -13.04 -45.64 42.65
CA THR A 11 -12.01 -45.08 41.76
C THR A 11 -12.63 -44.21 40.66
N GLY A 12 -13.74 -44.65 40.07
CA GLY A 12 -14.49 -43.86 39.08
C GLY A 12 -15.04 -42.56 39.67
N ALA A 13 -15.66 -42.62 40.86
CA ALA A 13 -16.17 -41.44 41.55
C ALA A 13 -15.04 -40.45 41.93
N ALA A 14 -13.89 -40.96 42.39
CA ALA A 14 -12.73 -40.13 42.70
C ALA A 14 -12.17 -39.42 41.45
N MET A 15 -12.13 -40.12 40.30
CA MET A 15 -11.66 -39.52 39.04
C MET A 15 -12.59 -38.40 38.56
N VAL A 16 -13.91 -38.60 38.64
CA VAL A 16 -14.89 -37.55 38.29
C VAL A 16 -14.73 -36.34 39.22
N LEU A 17 -14.55 -36.57 40.51
CA LEU A 17 -14.40 -35.49 41.50
C LEU A 17 -13.12 -34.68 41.28
N VAL A 18 -12.01 -35.33 40.94
CA VAL A 18 -10.75 -34.66 40.57
C VAL A 18 -10.92 -33.83 39.29
N CYS A 19 -11.59 -34.35 38.26
CA CYS A 19 -11.86 -33.59 37.04
C CYS A 19 -12.70 -32.34 37.32
N CYS A 20 -13.73 -32.44 38.16
CA CYS A 20 -14.54 -31.29 38.57
C CYS A 20 -13.70 -30.24 39.32
N ILE A 21 -12.83 -30.66 40.24
CA ILE A 21 -11.94 -29.76 40.98
C ILE A 21 -10.97 -29.06 40.02
N CYS A 22 -10.35 -29.79 39.08
CA CYS A 22 -9.44 -29.19 38.10
C CYS A 22 -10.14 -28.14 37.22
N TRP A 23 -11.40 -28.39 36.82
CA TRP A 23 -12.18 -27.42 36.05
C TRP A 23 -12.49 -26.17 36.89
N LEU A 24 -12.95 -26.33 38.13
CA LEU A 24 -13.23 -25.21 39.03
C LEU A 24 -11.98 -24.36 39.30
N LEU A 25 -10.83 -25.00 39.49
CA LEU A 25 -9.55 -24.29 39.65
C LEU A 25 -9.14 -23.55 38.37
N GLY A 26 -9.36 -24.14 37.19
CA GLY A 26 -9.12 -23.47 35.91
C GLY A 26 -9.92 -22.17 35.75
N GLN A 27 -11.18 -22.17 36.16
CA GLN A 27 -12.03 -20.96 36.12
C GLN A 27 -11.51 -19.84 37.04
N ILE A 28 -11.02 -20.20 38.23
CA ILE A 28 -10.45 -19.23 39.18
C ILE A 28 -9.13 -18.65 38.63
N VAL A 29 -8.29 -19.47 37.99
CA VAL A 29 -7.01 -19.03 37.39
C VAL A 29 -7.24 -18.05 36.24
N GLU A 30 -8.23 -18.29 35.38
CA GLU A 30 -8.58 -17.39 34.28
C GLU A 30 -9.04 -16.02 34.78
N GLU A 31 -9.85 -15.99 35.84
CA GLU A 31 -10.31 -14.73 36.44
C GLU A 31 -9.21 -13.97 37.19
N TYR A 32 -8.24 -14.67 37.80
CA TYR A 32 -7.16 -14.03 38.55
C TYR A 32 -6.01 -13.54 37.66
N PHE A 33 -5.53 -14.37 36.73
CA PHE A 33 -4.34 -14.06 35.92
C PHE A 33 -4.65 -13.27 34.64
N ILE A 34 -5.78 -13.57 33.99
CA ILE A 34 -6.12 -12.99 32.68
C ILE A 34 -7.15 -11.86 32.89
N GLY A 35 -8.12 -12.07 33.78
CA GLY A 35 -9.16 -11.14 34.26
C GLY A 35 -8.77 -9.68 34.41
N SER A 36 -7.85 -9.41 35.32
CA SER A 36 -7.45 -8.04 35.68
C SER A 36 -6.82 -7.30 34.50
N SER A 37 -6.01 -8.02 33.73
CA SER A 37 -5.26 -7.47 32.60
C SER A 37 -6.22 -7.13 31.45
N TYR A 38 -7.03 -8.08 30.97
CA TYR A 38 -7.93 -7.82 29.83
C TYR A 38 -9.04 -6.82 30.16
N LYS A 39 -9.61 -6.85 31.37
CA LYS A 39 -10.65 -5.88 31.78
C LYS A 39 -10.09 -4.47 31.83
N GLY A 40 -8.84 -4.31 32.28
CA GLY A 40 -8.12 -3.04 32.27
C GLY A 40 -7.92 -2.51 30.85
N TYR A 41 -7.42 -3.35 29.93
CA TYR A 41 -7.20 -2.98 28.53
C TYR A 41 -8.50 -2.69 27.77
N ALA A 42 -9.53 -3.52 27.94
CA ALA A 42 -10.83 -3.31 27.31
C ALA A 42 -11.47 -1.98 27.76
N LYS A 43 -11.38 -1.66 29.06
CA LYS A 43 -11.88 -0.41 29.63
C LYS A 43 -11.09 0.80 29.11
N ALA A 44 -9.76 0.69 28.99
CA ALA A 44 -8.93 1.75 28.43
C ALA A 44 -9.25 2.01 26.95
N ASN A 45 -9.44 0.95 26.16
CA ASN A 45 -9.81 1.08 24.74
C ASN A 45 -11.21 1.69 24.57
N MET A 46 -12.19 1.29 25.39
CA MET A 46 -13.51 1.94 25.41
C MET A 46 -13.41 3.43 25.75
N MET A 47 -12.56 3.82 26.70
CA MET A 47 -12.38 5.25 27.05
C MET A 47 -11.71 6.05 25.92
N VAL A 48 -10.90 5.41 25.08
CA VAL A 48 -10.34 6.01 23.86
C VAL A 48 -11.40 6.12 22.77
N GLU A 49 -12.23 5.08 22.56
CA GLU A 49 -13.36 5.12 21.61
C GLU A 49 -14.44 6.15 22.01
N GLU A 50 -14.71 6.28 23.31
CA GLU A 50 -15.62 7.30 23.86
C GLU A 50 -15.02 8.72 23.85
N GLY A 51 -13.78 8.89 23.37
CA GLY A 51 -13.12 10.20 23.28
C GLY A 51 -12.73 10.83 24.63
N LYS A 52 -12.76 10.06 25.72
CA LYS A 52 -12.40 10.53 27.07
C LYS A 52 -10.90 10.59 27.29
N ILE A 53 -10.12 9.89 26.45
CA ILE A 53 -8.67 9.85 26.47
C ILE A 53 -8.18 10.08 25.05
N GLU A 54 -7.50 11.20 24.81
CA GLU A 54 -6.77 11.39 23.55
C GLU A 54 -5.45 10.60 23.60
N PRO A 55 -5.20 9.68 22.65
CA PRO A 55 -3.92 9.02 22.55
C PRO A 55 -2.84 10.06 22.19
N LYS A 56 -1.90 10.28 23.11
CA LYS A 56 -0.81 11.25 22.93
C LYS A 56 0.25 10.85 21.89
N LEU A 57 0.09 9.70 21.23
CA LEU A 57 0.99 9.27 20.16
C LEU A 57 0.55 9.89 18.82
N LYS A 58 0.90 11.15 18.59
CA LYS A 58 1.00 11.65 17.21
C LYS A 58 2.27 11.03 16.61
N ALA A 59 2.12 10.04 15.75
CA ALA A 59 3.23 9.57 14.92
C ALA A 59 3.83 10.79 14.20
N PRO A 60 5.16 10.97 14.18
CA PRO A 60 5.77 12.00 13.36
C PRO A 60 5.29 11.81 11.92
N ILE A 61 4.95 12.92 11.25
CA ILE A 61 4.62 12.85 9.82
C ILE A 61 5.82 12.18 9.12
N PRO A 62 5.63 11.04 8.43
CA PRO A 62 6.72 10.38 7.74
C PRO A 62 7.40 11.39 6.81
N ARG A 63 8.72 11.52 6.90
CA ARG A 63 9.48 12.37 5.97
C ARG A 63 9.32 11.78 4.57
N ARG A 64 8.42 12.36 3.79
CA ARG A 64 8.14 11.96 2.42
C ARG A 64 9.14 12.66 1.50
N ASN A 65 9.95 11.89 0.79
CA ASN A 65 10.79 12.44 -0.27
C ASN A 65 9.92 12.74 -1.51
N PRO A 66 10.30 13.73 -2.35
CA PRO A 66 9.62 14.02 -3.61
C PRO A 66 9.34 12.76 -4.43
N CYS A 67 8.14 12.67 -5.02
CA CYS A 67 7.72 11.52 -5.82
C CYS A 67 7.76 10.16 -5.09
N ASP A 68 7.69 10.16 -3.75
CA ASP A 68 7.72 8.95 -2.91
C ASP A 68 8.98 8.10 -3.12
N LEU A 69 10.12 8.77 -3.37
CA LEU A 69 11.40 8.09 -3.48
C LEU A 69 11.87 7.57 -2.11
N MET A 70 12.54 6.42 -2.09
CA MET A 70 13.04 5.84 -0.84
C MET A 70 14.15 6.69 -0.21
N GLN A 71 14.97 7.33 -1.05
CA GLN A 71 16.08 8.18 -0.64
C GLN A 71 15.96 9.56 -1.30
N PRO A 72 16.43 10.63 -0.64
CA PRO A 72 16.47 11.95 -1.25
C PRO A 72 17.49 11.99 -2.38
N CYS A 73 17.18 12.76 -3.43
CA CYS A 73 18.15 13.05 -4.48
C CYS A 73 19.25 14.01 -3.98
N PRO A 74 20.48 13.95 -4.52
CA PRO A 74 21.50 14.95 -4.28
C PRO A 74 21.06 16.36 -4.72
N PRO A 75 21.71 17.44 -4.23
CA PRO A 75 21.40 18.79 -4.69
C PRO A 75 21.65 18.93 -6.20
N ALA A 76 20.85 19.77 -6.87
CA ALA A 76 20.87 20.01 -8.32
C ALA A 76 20.43 18.81 -9.21
N TYR A 77 19.72 17.82 -8.66
CA TYR A 77 19.06 16.76 -9.43
C TYR A 77 17.53 16.89 -9.36
N TYR A 78 16.85 16.51 -10.44
CA TYR A 78 15.39 16.42 -10.46
C TYR A 78 14.92 15.03 -10.02
N PRO A 79 14.14 14.90 -8.94
CA PRO A 79 13.55 13.63 -8.54
C PRO A 79 12.40 13.27 -9.49
N PHE A 80 12.36 12.03 -9.97
CA PHE A 80 11.26 11.54 -10.79
C PHE A 80 10.91 10.10 -10.47
N ARG A 81 9.67 9.72 -10.76
CA ARG A 81 9.19 8.34 -10.71
C ARG A 81 8.24 8.10 -11.86
N ILE A 82 8.47 7.02 -12.61
CA ILE A 82 7.66 6.64 -13.75
C ILE A 82 7.21 5.18 -13.60
N SER A 83 5.99 4.88 -14.03
CA SER A 83 5.46 3.53 -14.14
C SER A 83 4.61 3.40 -15.38
N SER A 84 4.68 2.24 -16.04
CA SER A 84 3.75 1.89 -17.11
C SER A 84 2.31 1.76 -16.60
N GLY A 85 1.37 1.69 -17.52
CA GLY A 85 0.01 1.29 -17.23
C GLY A 85 -0.11 -0.20 -16.90
N VAL A 86 -1.29 -0.59 -16.43
CA VAL A 86 -1.66 -1.99 -16.18
C VAL A 86 -2.88 -2.32 -17.02
N ALA A 87 -2.65 -3.12 -18.07
CA ALA A 87 -3.64 -3.39 -19.11
C ALA A 87 -4.32 -2.09 -19.57
N MET A 88 -5.62 -2.14 -19.83
CA MET A 88 -6.45 -0.97 -20.20
C MET A 88 -7.02 -0.22 -18.98
N MET A 89 -6.84 -0.73 -17.76
CA MET A 89 -7.56 -0.21 -16.58
C MET A 89 -6.82 0.91 -15.87
N ILE A 90 -5.48 0.81 -15.80
CA ILE A 90 -4.65 1.75 -15.05
C ILE A 90 -3.72 2.46 -16.01
N PHE A 91 -3.88 3.77 -16.12
CA PHE A 91 -2.99 4.62 -16.90
C PHE A 91 -1.58 4.71 -16.28
N PRO A 92 -0.55 4.95 -17.10
CA PRO A 92 0.81 5.18 -16.62
C PRO A 92 0.86 6.39 -15.70
N LYS A 93 1.84 6.38 -14.80
CA LYS A 93 2.06 7.47 -13.84
C LYS A 93 3.45 8.03 -14.06
N LEU A 94 3.53 9.35 -14.08
CA LEU A 94 4.78 10.09 -14.09
C LEU A 94 4.69 11.17 -13.03
N CYS A 95 5.62 11.13 -12.10
CA CYS A 95 5.90 12.20 -11.16
C CYS A 95 7.25 12.81 -11.48
N PHE A 96 7.30 14.13 -11.60
CA PHE A 96 8.52 14.90 -11.84
C PHE A 96 8.56 16.06 -10.86
N ASN A 97 9.64 16.16 -10.08
CA ASN A 97 9.82 17.19 -9.06
C ASN A 97 8.63 17.36 -8.09
N ASP A 98 8.12 16.23 -7.58
CA ASP A 98 6.92 16.07 -6.75
C ASP A 98 5.58 16.47 -7.40
N GLN A 99 5.58 16.77 -8.70
CA GLN A 99 4.38 17.07 -9.46
C GLN A 99 3.91 15.86 -10.26
N ARG A 100 2.62 15.53 -10.20
CA ARG A 100 2.01 14.46 -10.98
C ARG A 100 1.69 14.97 -12.39
N ILE A 101 2.43 14.46 -13.36
CA ILE A 101 2.40 14.90 -14.76
C ILE A 101 1.38 14.08 -15.54
N PHE A 102 1.52 12.76 -15.50
CA PHE A 102 0.52 11.86 -16.06
C PHE A 102 -0.66 11.76 -15.09
N GLN A 103 -1.73 12.45 -15.44
CA GLN A 103 -3.00 12.40 -14.72
C GLN A 103 -4.05 11.73 -15.60
N SER A 104 -4.68 10.68 -15.07
CA SER A 104 -5.71 9.89 -15.77
C SER A 104 -6.85 10.76 -16.34
N ASN A 105 -7.17 11.88 -15.66
CA ASN A 105 -8.30 12.73 -15.99
C ASN A 105 -7.95 13.84 -17.00
N SER A 106 -6.69 13.93 -17.42
CA SER A 106 -6.22 15.01 -18.30
C SER A 106 -6.68 14.86 -19.75
N GLY A 107 -7.16 13.68 -20.15
CA GLY A 107 -7.49 13.35 -21.54
C GLY A 107 -6.29 13.30 -22.50
N LYS A 108 -5.07 13.53 -22.00
CA LYS A 108 -3.82 13.54 -22.79
C LYS A 108 -3.09 12.19 -22.81
N LEU A 109 -3.61 11.21 -22.08
CA LEU A 109 -3.06 9.86 -22.00
C LEU A 109 -3.95 8.90 -22.79
N GLY A 110 -3.34 7.91 -23.43
CA GLY A 110 -4.03 6.91 -24.22
C GLY A 110 -3.28 5.58 -24.26
N ARG A 111 -3.88 4.59 -24.94
CA ARG A 111 -3.19 3.34 -25.33
C ARG A 111 -1.95 3.68 -26.15
N GLY A 112 -0.89 2.88 -26.03
CA GLY A 112 0.36 3.14 -26.74
C GLY A 112 1.44 3.82 -25.90
N MET A 113 2.24 4.65 -26.56
CA MET A 113 3.34 5.40 -25.97
C MET A 113 2.88 6.78 -25.51
N ASN A 114 3.03 7.06 -24.21
CA ASN A 114 2.72 8.34 -23.60
C ASN A 114 4.03 9.06 -23.28
N ILE A 115 4.23 10.24 -23.89
CA ILE A 115 5.48 10.98 -23.86
C ILE A 115 5.26 12.34 -23.17
N ALA A 116 6.13 12.68 -22.23
CA ALA A 116 6.22 14.02 -21.63
C ALA A 116 7.61 14.62 -21.87
N VAL A 117 7.63 15.89 -22.27
CA VAL A 117 8.85 16.64 -22.59
C VAL A 117 9.02 17.79 -21.60
N PHE A 118 10.21 17.93 -21.04
CA PHE A 118 10.56 19.00 -20.10
C PHE A 118 11.81 19.73 -20.55
N LYS A 119 11.90 21.04 -20.25
CA LYS A 119 13.14 21.79 -20.40
C LYS A 119 14.16 21.37 -19.34
N VAL A 120 15.41 21.13 -19.72
CA VAL A 120 16.47 20.74 -18.75
C VAL A 120 16.78 21.90 -17.78
N ASP A 121 16.85 23.13 -18.28
CA ASP A 121 17.27 24.28 -17.48
C ASP A 121 16.28 24.62 -16.36
N THR A 122 14.99 24.62 -16.68
CA THR A 122 13.93 25.06 -15.75
C THR A 122 13.13 23.91 -15.13
N GLY A 123 13.26 22.69 -15.67
CA GLY A 123 12.39 21.57 -15.31
C GLY A 123 10.92 21.79 -15.69
N ALA A 124 10.60 22.78 -16.53
CA ALA A 124 9.22 23.09 -16.91
C ALA A 124 8.69 22.11 -17.95
N LEU A 125 7.44 21.65 -17.75
CA LEU A 125 6.72 20.83 -18.70
C LEU A 125 6.46 21.62 -20.00
N VAL A 126 6.81 21.03 -21.13
CA VAL A 126 6.60 21.60 -22.47
C VAL A 126 5.36 21.00 -23.10
N GLU A 127 5.32 19.66 -23.22
CA GLU A 127 4.25 18.97 -23.93
C GLU A 127 4.02 17.57 -23.36
N ILE A 128 2.78 17.09 -23.44
CA ILE A 128 2.39 15.70 -23.19
C ILE A 128 1.65 15.22 -24.43
N LYS A 129 2.04 14.07 -24.97
CA LYS A 129 1.44 13.49 -26.17
C LYS A 129 1.36 11.97 -26.07
N SER A 130 0.27 11.40 -26.56
CA SER A 130 0.08 9.96 -26.65
C SER A 130 0.02 9.51 -28.11
N PHE A 131 0.61 8.35 -28.41
CA PHE A 131 0.58 7.73 -29.72
C PHE A 131 0.09 6.28 -29.58
N ASP A 132 -1.04 5.94 -30.19
CA ASP A 132 -1.59 4.58 -30.18
C ASP A 132 -0.73 3.67 -31.07
N MET A 133 -0.11 2.64 -30.48
CA MET A 133 0.77 1.70 -31.19
C MET A 133 0.06 0.39 -31.54
N TYR A 134 -1.25 0.28 -31.26
CA TYR A 134 -2.06 -0.88 -31.60
C TYR A 134 -2.96 -0.58 -32.81
N GLU A 135 -3.69 0.54 -32.77
CA GLU A 135 -4.57 1.00 -33.85
C GLU A 135 -4.04 2.29 -34.52
N GLY A 136 -4.17 2.37 -35.84
CA GLY A 136 -3.73 3.52 -36.65
C GLY A 136 -2.27 3.44 -37.13
N ASP A 137 -1.80 4.49 -37.81
CA ASP A 137 -0.40 4.63 -38.26
C ASP A 137 0.21 5.86 -37.58
N PHE A 138 0.63 5.67 -36.32
CA PHE A 138 1.18 6.73 -35.49
C PHE A 138 2.71 6.66 -35.32
N SER A 139 3.37 5.64 -35.89
CA SER A 139 4.83 5.45 -35.80
C SER A 139 5.58 6.60 -36.48
N LYS A 140 5.19 7.01 -37.70
CA LYS A 140 5.77 8.17 -38.41
C LYS A 140 5.46 9.52 -37.74
N PRO A 141 4.21 9.79 -37.31
CA PRO A 141 3.92 10.97 -36.48
C PRO A 141 4.74 11.04 -35.19
N MET A 142 4.96 9.90 -34.52
CA MET A 142 5.78 9.85 -33.32
C MET A 142 7.25 10.13 -33.63
N GLU A 143 7.80 9.54 -34.69
CA GLU A 143 9.17 9.82 -35.15
C GLU A 143 9.36 11.30 -35.46
N THR A 144 8.40 11.91 -36.17
CA THR A 144 8.41 13.34 -36.50
C THR A 144 8.36 14.19 -35.23
N PHE A 145 7.53 13.80 -34.25
CA PHE A 145 7.46 14.45 -32.96
C PHE A 145 8.80 14.38 -32.20
N LEU A 146 9.40 13.19 -32.09
CA LEU A 146 10.68 13.00 -31.42
C LEU A 146 11.80 13.83 -32.05
N LYS A 147 11.83 13.91 -33.39
CA LYS A 147 12.78 14.75 -34.13
C LYS A 147 12.56 16.26 -33.93
N SER A 148 11.34 16.68 -33.58
CA SER A 148 11.01 18.08 -33.36
C SER A 148 11.37 18.59 -31.96
N ILE A 149 11.70 17.69 -31.03
CA ILE A 149 12.02 18.05 -29.65
C ILE A 149 13.35 18.83 -29.60
N PRO A 150 13.40 20.00 -28.96
CA PRO A 150 14.64 20.77 -28.82
C PRO A 150 15.72 20.01 -28.04
N THR A 151 16.97 20.16 -28.46
CA THR A 151 18.14 19.68 -27.69
C THR A 151 18.14 20.28 -26.29
N GLY A 152 18.56 19.52 -25.29
CA GLY A 152 18.51 19.95 -23.89
C GLY A 152 17.11 19.79 -23.27
N SER A 153 16.41 18.71 -23.64
CA SER A 153 15.11 18.34 -23.05
C SER A 153 15.19 17.00 -22.32
N PHE A 154 14.46 16.86 -21.22
CA PHE A 154 14.16 15.53 -20.66
C PHE A 154 12.94 14.96 -21.36
N ILE A 155 13.02 13.70 -21.76
CA ILE A 155 11.92 12.97 -22.41
C ILE A 155 11.60 11.76 -21.54
N PHE A 156 10.35 11.69 -21.07
CA PHE A 156 9.84 10.56 -20.31
C PHE A 156 8.80 9.83 -21.15
N ILE A 157 8.93 8.51 -21.28
CA ILE A 157 8.04 7.67 -22.07
C ILE A 157 7.50 6.55 -21.17
N ALA A 158 6.18 6.38 -21.14
CA ALA A 158 5.54 5.25 -20.48
C ALA A 158 4.49 4.60 -21.40
N THR A 159 4.45 3.29 -21.40
CA THR A 159 3.47 2.51 -22.16
C THR A 159 2.16 2.36 -21.38
N HIS A 160 1.05 2.24 -22.11
CA HIS A 160 -0.26 1.87 -21.59
C HIS A 160 -0.89 0.84 -22.53
N ASP A 161 -1.39 -0.25 -21.97
CA ASP A 161 -1.98 -1.37 -22.72
C ASP A 161 -1.00 -2.02 -23.71
N ASP A 162 -0.93 -1.56 -24.96
CA ASP A 162 0.05 -2.02 -25.95
C ASP A 162 0.84 -0.86 -26.55
N GLY A 163 2.17 -0.98 -26.56
CA GLY A 163 3.11 0.02 -27.06
C GLY A 163 4.04 -0.47 -28.16
N GLY A 164 3.82 -1.65 -28.76
CA GLY A 164 4.82 -2.27 -29.66
C GLY A 164 4.28 -3.09 -30.83
N THR A 165 2.96 -3.13 -31.08
CA THR A 165 2.42 -3.84 -32.25
C THR A 165 2.80 -3.19 -33.59
N ARG A 166 2.94 -1.85 -33.63
CA ARG A 166 3.23 -1.06 -34.84
C ARG A 166 4.41 -0.11 -34.67
#